data_AF-A0A9X5X8F5-F1
#
_entry.id   AF-A0A9X5X8F5-F1
#
_cell.length_a   1.000
_cell.length_b   1.000
_cell.length_c   1.000
_cell.angle_alpha   90.00
_cell.angle_beta   90.00
_cell.angle_gamma   90.00
#
_symmetry.space_group_name_H-M   'P 1'
#
loop_
_entity.id
_entity.type
_entity.pdbx_description
1 polymer ?
#
loop_
_entity_poly.entity_id
_entity_poly.type
_entity_poly.pdbx_seq_one_letter_code
_entity_poly.pdbx_strand_id
1 'polypeptide(L)'
;AKQAAGKKVVISIGGQNGTVSISDSTSATNFANSVYSLMQTYGFDGVDIDLENGLNATYMTQALRSLSAKAGSSLIITMAPQTIDMQSTSNTYFQTALNIKDILTVVNMQYYNSGSMLGCDGKVYSQGSVDFLTALACIQLQGGLAPSQVGLGLPASTSGAGSGYVSPTVVNNALDCLAKGTNCGSFKPSSTYPDLRGAMTWSTNWDASAGNAWSNSVGAHVHALG
;
A
#
# COMPACT_ATOMS: atom_id res chain seq x y z
N ALA A 1 8.37 -11.54 19.94
CA ALA A 1 8.74 -12.67 19.05
C ALA A 1 8.98 -12.23 17.59
N LYS A 2 7.98 -11.65 16.89
CA LYS A 2 8.14 -11.25 15.47
C LYS A 2 9.24 -10.19 15.23
N GLN A 3 9.32 -9.17 16.08
CA GLN A 3 10.36 -8.13 16.02
C GLN A 3 11.77 -8.67 16.26
N ALA A 4 11.94 -9.62 17.16
CA ALA A 4 13.23 -10.29 17.38
C ALA A 4 13.70 -11.08 16.14
N ALA A 5 12.78 -11.48 15.26
CA ALA A 5 13.07 -12.09 13.96
C ALA A 5 13.15 -11.04 12.81
N GLY A 6 13.33 -9.77 13.14
CA GLY A 6 13.49 -8.67 12.17
C GLY A 6 12.20 -8.24 11.47
N LYS A 7 11.02 -8.70 11.91
CA LYS A 7 9.74 -8.33 11.30
C LYS A 7 9.15 -7.09 11.95
N LYS A 8 8.49 -6.25 11.15
CA LYS A 8 7.76 -5.08 11.63
C LYS A 8 6.29 -5.44 11.86
N VAL A 9 5.72 -4.96 12.97
CA VAL A 9 4.32 -5.15 13.32
C VAL A 9 3.69 -3.77 13.46
N VAL A 10 2.76 -3.44 12.58
CA VAL A 10 2.04 -2.15 12.57
C VAL A 10 0.58 -2.36 12.93
N ILE A 11 -0.06 -1.31 13.48
CA ILE A 11 -1.51 -1.29 13.68
C ILE A 11 -2.19 -0.64 12.47
N SER A 12 -3.12 -1.34 11.84
CA SER A 12 -3.93 -0.77 10.76
C SER A 12 -5.18 -0.11 11.31
N ILE A 13 -5.50 1.08 10.81
CA ILE A 13 -6.67 1.86 11.20
C ILE A 13 -7.58 2.03 9.99
N GLY A 14 -8.80 1.48 10.10
CA GLY A 14 -9.83 1.56 9.07
C GLY A 14 -10.44 0.21 8.75
N GLY A 15 -10.31 -0.20 7.49
CA GLY A 15 -10.98 -1.33 6.87
C GLY A 15 -12.43 -1.04 6.50
N GLN A 16 -13.08 -1.98 5.81
CA GLN A 16 -14.45 -1.87 5.28
C GLN A 16 -15.50 -1.30 6.27
N ASN A 17 -15.38 -1.60 7.57
CA ASN A 17 -16.32 -1.14 8.61
C ASN A 17 -15.73 -0.05 9.52
N GLY A 18 -14.58 0.52 9.16
CA GLY A 18 -13.94 1.60 9.89
C GLY A 18 -14.74 2.89 9.80
N THR A 19 -14.98 3.53 10.95
CA THR A 19 -15.75 4.79 11.05
C THR A 19 -14.90 5.97 11.53
N VAL A 20 -13.58 5.80 11.53
CA VAL A 20 -12.64 6.83 11.96
C VAL A 20 -12.71 8.02 10.98
N SER A 21 -12.81 9.22 11.52
CA SER A 21 -12.81 10.47 10.74
C SER A 21 -11.83 11.46 11.37
N ILE A 22 -10.95 12.02 10.53
CA ILE A 22 -9.96 13.03 10.91
C ILE A 22 -10.25 14.28 10.10
N SER A 23 -11.12 15.14 10.63
CA SER A 23 -11.73 16.25 9.89
C SER A 23 -11.44 17.63 10.48
N ASP A 24 -10.68 17.70 11.56
CA ASP A 24 -10.23 18.94 12.19
C ASP A 24 -8.92 18.73 12.99
N SER A 25 -8.36 19.82 13.53
CA SER A 25 -7.12 19.78 14.31
C SER A 25 -7.25 18.96 15.61
N THR A 26 -8.44 18.92 16.20
CA THR A 26 -8.70 18.20 17.45
C THR A 26 -8.70 16.69 17.22
N SER A 27 -9.44 16.23 16.21
CA SER A 27 -9.46 14.83 15.76
C SER A 27 -8.07 14.37 15.27
N ALA A 28 -7.31 15.22 14.58
CA ALA A 28 -5.92 14.92 14.21
C ALA A 28 -5.02 14.70 15.44
N THR A 29 -5.15 15.55 16.46
CA THR A 29 -4.41 15.42 17.72
C THR A 29 -4.81 14.17 18.49
N ASN A 30 -6.11 13.89 18.56
CA ASN A 30 -6.65 12.71 19.23
C ASN A 30 -6.18 11.42 18.55
N PHE A 31 -6.17 11.38 17.21
CA PHE A 31 -5.63 10.27 16.43
C PHE A 31 -4.16 10.02 16.78
N ALA A 32 -3.31 11.04 16.71
CA ALA A 32 -1.88 10.90 16.99
C ALA A 32 -1.63 10.40 18.42
N ASN A 33 -2.37 10.91 19.40
CA ASN A 33 -2.25 10.50 20.79
C ASN A 33 -2.71 9.05 21.02
N SER A 34 -3.87 8.65 20.45
CA SER A 34 -4.42 7.31 20.65
C SER A 34 -3.58 6.25 19.95
N VAL A 35 -3.16 6.49 18.71
CA VAL A 35 -2.27 5.56 17.98
C VAL A 35 -0.94 5.42 18.70
N TYR A 36 -0.34 6.53 19.16
CA TYR A 36 0.89 6.46 19.94
C TYR A 36 0.71 5.67 21.23
N SER A 37 -0.40 5.86 21.95
CA SER A 37 -0.73 5.08 23.15
C SER A 37 -0.84 3.58 22.85
N LEU A 38 -1.46 3.21 21.72
CA LEU A 38 -1.54 1.80 21.28
C LEU A 38 -0.17 1.25 20.93
N MET A 39 0.68 2.03 20.26
CA MET A 39 2.06 1.64 19.98
C MET A 39 2.86 1.39 21.27
N GLN A 40 2.74 2.25 22.28
CA GLN A 40 3.41 2.06 23.57
C GLN A 40 2.87 0.83 24.32
N THR A 41 1.57 0.60 24.25
CA THR A 41 0.91 -0.51 24.98
C THR A 41 1.25 -1.88 24.39
N TYR A 42 1.24 -1.99 23.06
CA TYR A 42 1.39 -3.27 22.37
C TYR A 42 2.76 -3.45 21.68
N GLY A 43 3.60 -2.42 21.70
CA GLY A 43 4.91 -2.42 21.07
C GLY A 43 4.86 -2.36 19.54
N PHE A 44 3.85 -1.75 18.92
CA PHE A 44 3.78 -1.62 17.46
C PHE A 44 4.90 -0.71 16.92
N ASP A 45 5.49 -1.09 15.79
CA ASP A 45 6.52 -0.33 15.07
C ASP A 45 5.94 0.91 14.35
N GLY A 46 4.62 1.00 14.22
CA GLY A 46 3.97 2.12 13.57
C GLY A 46 2.53 1.85 13.16
N VAL A 47 2.06 2.56 12.14
CA VAL A 47 0.65 2.63 11.74
C VAL A 47 0.46 2.40 10.25
N ASP A 48 -0.64 1.75 9.90
CA ASP A 48 -1.16 1.62 8.54
C ASP A 48 -2.49 2.38 8.40
N ILE A 49 -2.64 3.16 7.33
CA ILE A 49 -3.82 3.99 7.06
C ILE A 49 -4.67 3.35 5.97
N ASP A 50 -5.81 2.79 6.39
CA ASP A 50 -6.74 2.01 5.56
C ASP A 50 -8.18 2.56 5.69
N LEU A 51 -8.36 3.88 5.68
CA LEU A 51 -9.65 4.54 5.84
C LEU A 51 -10.44 4.55 4.52
N GLU A 52 -11.45 3.69 4.41
CA GLU A 52 -12.26 3.57 3.19
C GLU A 52 -13.46 4.54 3.14
N ASN A 53 -13.74 5.24 4.23
CA ASN A 53 -14.84 6.20 4.38
C ASN A 53 -14.46 7.67 4.05
N GLY A 54 -13.29 7.86 3.45
CA GLY A 54 -12.78 9.16 3.02
C GLY A 54 -11.67 9.71 3.92
N LEU A 55 -10.79 10.52 3.32
CA LEU A 55 -9.60 11.08 3.96
C LEU A 55 -9.52 12.58 3.70
N ASN A 56 -9.28 13.37 4.75
CA ASN A 56 -8.94 14.79 4.63
C ASN A 56 -7.41 14.96 4.66
N ALA A 57 -6.83 15.40 3.55
CA ALA A 57 -5.38 15.44 3.40
C ALA A 57 -4.70 16.39 4.40
N THR A 58 -5.33 17.54 4.70
CA THR A 58 -4.80 18.53 5.65
C THR A 58 -4.67 17.93 7.04
N TYR A 59 -5.76 17.37 7.57
CA TYR A 59 -5.78 16.90 8.95
C TYR A 59 -5.12 15.53 9.12
N MET A 60 -5.16 14.66 8.11
CA MET A 60 -4.36 13.43 8.15
C MET A 60 -2.86 13.73 8.11
N THR A 61 -2.41 14.68 7.28
CA THR A 61 -1.01 15.13 7.28
C THR A 61 -0.62 15.64 8.67
N GLN A 62 -1.44 16.50 9.28
CA GLN A 62 -1.20 16.98 10.65
C GLN A 62 -1.11 15.83 11.67
N ALA A 63 -2.02 14.86 11.59
CA ALA A 63 -2.06 13.72 12.50
C ALA A 63 -0.79 12.86 12.39
N LEU A 64 -0.37 12.51 11.18
CA LEU A 64 0.81 11.69 10.93
C LEU A 64 2.11 12.39 11.30
N ARG A 65 2.20 13.71 11.08
CA ARG A 65 3.33 14.52 11.54
C ARG A 65 3.42 14.58 13.07
N SER A 66 2.27 14.77 13.73
CA SER A 66 2.19 14.74 15.20
C SER A 66 2.59 13.36 15.77
N LEU A 67 2.15 12.27 15.13
CA LEU A 67 2.54 10.92 15.51
C LEU A 67 4.05 10.69 15.31
N SER A 68 4.62 11.11 14.18
CA SER A 68 6.05 11.01 13.90
C SER A 68 6.90 11.77 14.93
N ALA A 69 6.47 12.97 15.35
CA ALA A 69 7.14 13.72 16.40
C ALA A 69 7.16 13.00 17.76
N LYS A 70 6.16 12.15 18.05
CA LYS A 70 6.10 11.35 19.28
C LYS A 70 6.92 10.06 19.18
N ALA A 71 6.82 9.36 18.06
CA ALA A 71 7.40 8.04 17.87
C ALA A 71 8.88 8.06 17.41
N GLY A 72 9.34 9.17 16.83
CA GLY A 72 10.70 9.31 16.32
C GLY A 72 10.92 8.67 14.95
N SER A 73 12.18 8.67 14.51
CA SER A 73 12.58 8.29 13.14
C SER A 73 12.43 6.81 12.80
N SER A 74 12.19 5.94 13.78
CA SER A 74 11.95 4.51 13.56
C SER A 74 10.49 4.19 13.22
N LEU A 75 9.60 5.17 13.23
CA LEU A 75 8.18 4.99 12.94
C LEU A 75 7.98 4.44 11.52
N ILE A 76 7.23 3.34 11.42
CA ILE A 76 6.75 2.82 10.15
C ILE A 76 5.38 3.44 9.84
N ILE A 77 5.25 4.04 8.65
CA ILE A 77 3.96 4.55 8.16
C ILE A 77 3.66 3.87 6.83
N THR A 78 2.58 3.12 6.78
CA THR A 78 2.04 2.56 5.53
C THR A 78 0.64 3.09 5.25
N MET A 79 0.23 2.99 3.99
CA MET A 79 -1.11 3.38 3.55
C MET A 79 -1.65 2.31 2.59
N ALA A 80 -2.93 2.00 2.67
CA ALA A 80 -3.60 1.02 1.82
C ALA A 80 -4.78 1.65 1.05
N PRO A 81 -4.56 2.70 0.23
CA PRO A 81 -5.63 3.34 -0.53
C PRO A 81 -6.32 2.37 -1.50
N GLN A 82 -7.59 2.62 -1.81
CA GLN A 82 -8.24 2.00 -2.96
C GLN A 82 -7.70 2.63 -4.26
N THR A 83 -7.92 1.99 -5.40
CA THR A 83 -7.40 2.52 -6.68
C THR A 83 -7.90 3.92 -7.02
N ILE A 84 -9.15 4.25 -6.65
CA ILE A 84 -9.76 5.56 -6.87
C ILE A 84 -9.01 6.70 -6.14
N ASP A 85 -8.31 6.37 -5.05
CA ASP A 85 -7.66 7.34 -4.19
C ASP A 85 -6.26 7.73 -4.67
N MET A 86 -5.77 7.08 -5.74
CA MET A 86 -4.40 7.25 -6.27
C MET A 86 -4.37 7.55 -7.79
N GLN A 87 -5.52 7.81 -8.43
CA GLN A 87 -5.59 8.10 -9.87
C GLN A 87 -4.87 9.40 -10.28
N SER A 88 -4.66 10.33 -9.35
CA SER A 88 -3.91 11.56 -9.57
C SER A 88 -3.35 12.12 -8.25
N THR A 89 -2.35 13.00 -8.34
CA THR A 89 -1.72 13.63 -7.17
C THR A 89 -2.65 14.60 -6.40
N SER A 90 -3.82 14.93 -6.96
CA SER A 90 -4.83 15.75 -6.28
C SER A 90 -5.83 14.93 -5.46
N ASN A 91 -5.85 13.59 -5.60
CA ASN A 91 -6.63 12.73 -4.73
C ASN A 91 -6.08 12.78 -3.30
N THR A 92 -6.94 12.78 -2.29
CA THR A 92 -6.54 13.15 -0.92
C THR A 92 -5.55 12.17 -0.29
N TYR A 93 -5.65 10.87 -0.58
CA TYR A 93 -4.64 9.88 -0.17
C TYR A 93 -3.29 10.14 -0.81
N PHE A 94 -3.25 10.34 -2.13
CA PHE A 94 -2.01 10.63 -2.84
C PHE A 94 -1.41 11.94 -2.33
N GLN A 95 -2.21 13.00 -2.21
CA GLN A 95 -1.76 14.27 -1.64
C GLN A 95 -1.17 14.08 -0.24
N THR A 96 -1.79 13.26 0.61
CA THR A 96 -1.25 12.94 1.94
C THR A 96 0.09 12.20 1.84
N ALA A 97 0.18 11.17 1.00
CA ALA A 97 1.40 10.41 0.78
C ALA A 97 2.56 11.32 0.34
N LEU A 98 2.30 12.29 -0.54
CA LEU A 98 3.28 13.30 -0.95
C LEU A 98 3.64 14.28 0.19
N ASN A 99 2.64 14.75 0.94
CA ASN A 99 2.85 15.67 2.06
C ASN A 99 3.70 15.07 3.19
N ILE A 100 3.71 13.75 3.34
CA ILE A 100 4.49 13.02 4.34
C ILE A 100 5.60 12.15 3.73
N LYS A 101 5.98 12.41 2.48
CA LYS A 101 6.90 11.56 1.71
C LYS A 101 8.21 11.25 2.45
N ASP A 102 8.76 12.18 3.21
CA ASP A 102 9.99 12.00 3.99
C ASP A 102 9.87 11.05 5.20
N ILE A 103 8.66 10.77 5.66
CA ILE A 103 8.38 9.84 6.77
C ILE A 103 7.51 8.64 6.35
N LEU A 104 7.08 8.59 5.09
CA LEU A 104 6.29 7.50 4.53
C LEU A 104 7.18 6.29 4.20
N THR A 105 6.79 5.11 4.68
CA THR A 105 7.50 3.87 4.39
C THR A 105 7.07 3.26 3.05
N VAL A 106 5.76 3.01 2.86
CA VAL A 106 5.21 2.45 1.61
C VAL A 106 3.71 2.65 1.48
N VAL A 107 3.25 2.93 0.26
CA VAL A 107 1.84 2.83 -0.16
C VAL A 107 1.62 1.46 -0.78
N ASN A 108 0.79 0.64 -0.14
CA ASN A 108 0.36 -0.67 -0.60
C ASN A 108 -1.07 -0.55 -1.15
N MET A 109 -1.22 0.12 -2.29
CA MET A 109 -2.55 0.33 -2.90
C MET A 109 -3.27 -1.00 -3.13
N GLN A 110 -4.58 -1.03 -2.91
CA GLN A 110 -5.43 -2.20 -3.08
C GLN A 110 -5.80 -2.36 -4.56
N TYR A 111 -5.11 -3.25 -5.30
CA TYR A 111 -5.36 -3.51 -6.73
C TYR A 111 -6.51 -4.51 -6.97
N TYR A 112 -7.55 -4.46 -6.13
CA TYR A 112 -8.67 -5.41 -6.11
C TYR A 112 -9.95 -4.74 -5.64
N ASN A 113 -11.08 -5.45 -5.73
CA ASN A 113 -12.42 -4.87 -5.51
C ASN A 113 -12.64 -3.55 -6.28
N SER A 114 -12.02 -3.46 -7.46
CA SER A 114 -11.97 -2.25 -8.26
C SER A 114 -12.64 -2.45 -9.61
N GLY A 115 -13.23 -1.38 -10.13
CA GLY A 115 -13.61 -1.33 -11.53
C GLY A 115 -12.38 -1.25 -12.45
N SER A 116 -12.62 -0.90 -13.70
CA SER A 116 -11.51 -0.48 -14.57
C SER A 116 -11.01 0.91 -14.17
N MET A 117 -9.72 1.14 -14.32
CA MET A 117 -9.05 2.39 -13.97
C MET A 117 -8.17 2.86 -15.13
N LEU A 118 -7.86 4.15 -15.17
CA LEU A 118 -6.88 4.67 -16.12
C LEU A 118 -5.48 4.34 -15.64
N GLY A 119 -4.60 3.90 -16.54
CA GLY A 119 -3.15 3.85 -16.30
C GLY A 119 -2.51 5.23 -16.44
N CYS A 120 -1.21 5.32 -16.15
CA CYS A 120 -0.44 6.56 -16.35
C CYS A 120 -0.36 7.01 -17.83
N ASP A 121 -0.68 6.12 -18.78
CA ASP A 121 -0.77 6.42 -20.21
C ASP A 121 -2.18 6.88 -20.65
N GLY A 122 -3.11 7.01 -19.71
CA GLY A 122 -4.50 7.42 -19.95
C GLY A 122 -5.40 6.33 -20.55
N LYS A 123 -4.92 5.09 -20.70
CA LYS A 123 -5.75 3.98 -21.18
C LYS A 123 -6.46 3.26 -20.04
N VAL A 124 -7.57 2.60 -20.37
CA VAL A 124 -8.39 1.84 -19.42
C VAL A 124 -7.82 0.43 -19.23
N TYR A 125 -7.58 0.05 -17.99
CA TYR A 125 -7.15 -1.28 -17.57
C TYR A 125 -8.15 -1.88 -16.58
N SER A 126 -8.43 -3.18 -16.71
CA SER A 126 -9.29 -3.92 -15.78
C SER A 126 -8.45 -4.75 -14.80
N GLN A 127 -8.88 -4.79 -13.54
CA GLN A 127 -8.25 -5.60 -12.50
C GLN A 127 -8.10 -7.08 -12.90
N GLY A 128 -7.17 -7.78 -12.26
CA GLY A 128 -6.92 -9.20 -12.56
C GLY A 128 -5.83 -9.43 -13.62
N SER A 129 -5.02 -8.42 -13.97
CA SER A 129 -4.02 -8.51 -15.04
C SER A 129 -2.69 -7.84 -14.67
N VAL A 130 -1.59 -8.29 -15.30
CA VAL A 130 -0.26 -7.64 -15.17
C VAL A 130 -0.34 -6.16 -15.56
N ASP A 131 -1.08 -5.87 -16.63
CA ASP A 131 -1.23 -4.50 -17.15
C ASP A 131 -1.92 -3.58 -16.13
N PHE A 132 -2.95 -4.06 -15.42
CA PHE A 132 -3.59 -3.27 -14.37
C PHE A 132 -2.63 -2.92 -13.23
N LEU A 133 -1.84 -3.90 -12.77
CA LEU A 133 -0.87 -3.67 -11.69
C LEU A 133 0.20 -2.67 -12.12
N THR A 134 0.79 -2.88 -13.29
CA THR A 134 1.92 -2.09 -13.78
C THR A 134 1.50 -0.68 -14.22
N ALA A 135 0.36 -0.54 -14.90
CA ALA A 135 -0.12 0.75 -15.40
C ALA A 135 -0.62 1.68 -14.28
N LEU A 136 -1.19 1.14 -13.20
CA LEU A 136 -1.60 1.94 -12.03
C LEU A 136 -0.43 2.23 -11.09
N ALA A 137 0.49 1.29 -10.87
CA ALA A 137 1.73 1.55 -10.12
C ALA A 137 2.55 2.67 -10.77
N CYS A 138 2.55 2.73 -12.10
CA CYS A 138 3.18 3.80 -12.86
C CYS A 138 2.69 5.21 -12.47
N ILE A 139 1.41 5.38 -12.13
CA ILE A 139 0.86 6.67 -11.69
C ILE A 139 1.57 7.15 -10.42
N GLN A 140 1.79 6.25 -9.47
CA GLN A 140 2.48 6.55 -8.21
C GLN A 140 3.97 6.86 -8.44
N LEU A 141 4.63 6.05 -9.27
CA LEU A 141 6.05 6.16 -9.58
C LEU A 141 6.39 7.42 -10.38
N GLN A 142 5.51 7.84 -11.30
CA GLN A 142 5.66 9.09 -12.06
C GLN A 142 5.09 10.30 -11.33
N GLY A 143 4.16 10.09 -10.39
CA GLY A 143 3.50 11.14 -9.61
C GLY A 143 4.29 11.59 -8.36
N GLY A 144 5.51 11.09 -8.17
CA GLY A 144 6.47 11.66 -7.21
C GLY A 144 6.79 10.80 -5.99
N LEU A 145 6.18 9.61 -5.82
CA LEU A 145 6.64 8.66 -4.81
C LEU A 145 7.95 8.00 -5.25
N ALA A 146 8.84 7.72 -4.30
CA ALA A 146 10.02 6.91 -4.61
C ALA A 146 9.60 5.45 -4.89
N PRO A 147 10.35 4.68 -5.69
CA PRO A 147 10.06 3.25 -5.91
C PRO A 147 9.93 2.45 -4.62
N SER A 148 10.77 2.76 -3.64
CA SER A 148 10.77 2.13 -2.31
C SER A 148 9.55 2.49 -1.47
N GLN A 149 8.68 3.37 -1.95
CA GLN A 149 7.42 3.77 -1.34
C GLN A 149 6.20 3.24 -2.08
N VAL A 150 6.38 2.38 -3.10
CA VAL A 150 5.28 1.79 -3.87
C VAL A 150 5.29 0.28 -3.74
N GLY A 151 4.17 -0.29 -3.30
CA GLY A 151 3.94 -1.73 -3.19
C GLY A 151 2.64 -2.18 -3.87
N LEU A 152 2.60 -3.46 -4.27
CA LEU A 152 1.45 -4.06 -4.96
C LEU A 152 0.55 -4.83 -3.97
N GLY A 153 -0.61 -4.27 -3.58
CA GLY A 153 -1.57 -4.91 -2.67
C GLY A 153 -2.59 -5.80 -3.39
N LEU A 154 -2.59 -7.10 -3.09
CA LEU A 154 -3.41 -8.11 -3.78
C LEU A 154 -4.17 -9.06 -2.82
N PRO A 155 -5.30 -9.65 -3.23
CA PRO A 155 -5.93 -10.72 -2.45
C PRO A 155 -5.04 -11.97 -2.42
N ALA A 156 -4.90 -12.60 -1.25
CA ALA A 156 -4.08 -13.81 -1.10
C ALA A 156 -4.69 -15.02 -1.81
N SER A 157 -6.00 -15.02 -1.98
CA SER A 157 -6.78 -16.06 -2.64
C SER A 157 -8.05 -15.47 -3.24
N THR A 158 -8.78 -16.26 -4.02
CA THR A 158 -10.10 -15.86 -4.55
C THR A 158 -11.14 -15.57 -3.46
N SER A 159 -10.93 -16.08 -2.24
CA SER A 159 -11.80 -15.78 -1.08
C SER A 159 -11.40 -14.49 -0.35
N GLY A 160 -10.22 -13.92 -0.64
CA GLY A 160 -9.73 -12.72 0.02
C GLY A 160 -10.46 -11.45 -0.39
N ALA A 161 -11.08 -11.42 -1.58
CA ALA A 161 -11.78 -10.26 -2.10
C ALA A 161 -12.95 -10.69 -2.99
N GLY A 162 -13.93 -9.80 -3.18
CA GLY A 162 -15.03 -10.04 -4.12
C GLY A 162 -14.57 -10.09 -5.58
N SER A 163 -13.44 -9.46 -5.90
CA SER A 163 -12.85 -9.48 -7.24
C SER A 163 -11.39 -9.01 -7.24
N GLY A 164 -10.65 -9.22 -8.34
CA GLY A 164 -9.28 -8.71 -8.52
C GLY A 164 -8.15 -9.67 -8.09
N TYR A 165 -8.46 -10.88 -7.61
CA TYR A 165 -7.46 -11.91 -7.38
C TYR A 165 -6.69 -12.25 -8.67
N VAL A 166 -5.38 -12.46 -8.54
CA VAL A 166 -4.49 -12.97 -9.59
C VAL A 166 -3.59 -14.06 -9.04
N SER A 167 -3.09 -14.94 -9.91
CA SER A 167 -2.10 -15.94 -9.49
C SER A 167 -0.78 -15.29 -9.06
N PRO A 168 0.01 -15.94 -8.18
CA PRO A 168 1.32 -15.43 -7.79
C PRO A 168 2.26 -15.13 -8.97
N THR A 169 2.17 -15.89 -10.07
CA THR A 169 2.91 -15.62 -11.31
C THR A 169 2.60 -14.25 -11.89
N VAL A 170 1.33 -13.81 -11.87
CA VAL A 170 0.94 -12.47 -12.37
C VAL A 170 1.55 -11.38 -11.50
N VAL A 171 1.57 -11.56 -10.18
CA VAL A 171 2.23 -10.62 -9.25
C VAL A 171 3.73 -10.55 -9.53
N ASN A 172 4.40 -11.69 -9.66
CA ASN A 172 5.82 -11.77 -9.96
C ASN A 172 6.17 -11.12 -11.31
N ASN A 173 5.34 -11.34 -12.34
CA ASN A 173 5.50 -10.71 -13.64
C ASN A 173 5.35 -9.18 -13.57
N ALA A 174 4.39 -8.66 -12.79
CA ALA A 174 4.24 -7.23 -12.59
C ALA A 174 5.45 -6.62 -11.85
N LEU A 175 5.96 -7.31 -10.84
CA LEU A 175 7.18 -6.90 -10.12
C LEU A 175 8.39 -6.88 -11.05
N ASP A 176 8.60 -7.92 -11.85
CA ASP A 176 9.66 -7.97 -12.86
C ASP A 176 9.51 -6.88 -13.92
N CYS A 177 8.28 -6.58 -14.34
CA CYS A 177 8.02 -5.55 -15.32
C CYS A 177 8.41 -4.17 -14.80
N LEU A 178 8.00 -3.84 -13.58
CA LEU A 178 8.33 -2.56 -12.95
C LEU A 178 9.82 -2.48 -12.61
N ALA A 179 10.40 -3.51 -12.00
CA ALA A 179 11.78 -3.46 -11.50
C ALA A 179 12.84 -3.65 -12.59
N LYS A 180 12.57 -4.52 -13.58
CA LYS A 180 13.56 -5.00 -14.56
C LYS A 180 13.13 -4.79 -16.02
N GLY A 181 11.88 -4.40 -16.28
CA GLY A 181 11.36 -4.21 -17.64
C GLY A 181 11.07 -5.53 -18.38
N THR A 182 11.01 -6.65 -17.66
CA THR A 182 10.77 -8.00 -18.18
C THR A 182 9.40 -8.54 -17.76
N ASN A 183 8.84 -9.52 -18.47
CA ASN A 183 7.54 -10.12 -18.12
C ASN A 183 6.35 -9.12 -18.09
N CYS A 184 6.48 -7.98 -18.77
CA CYS A 184 5.39 -7.03 -18.96
C CYS A 184 4.27 -7.61 -19.83
N GLY A 185 3.05 -7.07 -19.66
CA GLY A 185 1.96 -7.30 -20.59
C GLY A 185 2.02 -6.35 -21.79
N SER A 186 0.87 -5.83 -22.22
CA SER A 186 0.80 -4.83 -23.29
C SER A 186 1.26 -3.45 -22.82
N PHE A 187 1.09 -3.14 -21.54
CA PHE A 187 1.64 -1.94 -20.93
C PHE A 187 3.11 -2.15 -20.62
N LYS A 188 3.95 -1.16 -20.97
CA LYS A 188 5.37 -1.17 -20.66
C LYS A 188 5.76 0.17 -20.01
N PRO A 189 6.24 0.16 -18.75
CA PRO A 189 6.73 1.37 -18.10
C PRO A 189 7.83 2.04 -18.93
N SER A 190 7.87 3.38 -18.94
CA SER A 190 8.91 4.15 -19.62
C SER A 190 10.28 4.08 -18.95
N SER A 191 10.37 3.55 -17.73
CA SER A 191 11.58 3.38 -16.94
C SER A 191 11.47 2.14 -16.05
N THR A 192 12.61 1.61 -15.62
CA THR A 192 12.67 0.55 -14.61
C THR A 192 12.86 1.15 -13.22
N TYR A 193 12.33 0.45 -12.23
CA TYR A 193 12.24 0.90 -10.83
C TYR A 193 12.83 -0.18 -9.92
N PRO A 194 14.16 -0.38 -9.91
CA PRO A 194 14.80 -1.51 -9.21
C PRO A 194 14.53 -1.50 -7.71
N ASP A 195 14.39 -0.32 -7.10
CA ASP A 195 14.12 -0.17 -5.66
C ASP A 195 12.63 -0.30 -5.29
N LEU A 196 11.79 -0.87 -6.18
CA LEU A 196 10.36 -1.08 -5.90
C LEU A 196 10.20 -1.88 -4.60
N ARG A 197 9.32 -1.43 -3.69
CA ARG A 197 9.26 -2.01 -2.34
C ARG A 197 8.92 -3.49 -2.32
N GLY A 198 7.98 -3.92 -3.17
CA GLY A 198 7.50 -5.30 -3.21
C GLY A 198 5.97 -5.39 -3.26
N ALA A 199 5.41 -6.31 -2.49
CA ALA A 199 3.99 -6.64 -2.51
C ALA A 199 3.37 -6.71 -1.10
N MET A 200 2.05 -6.55 -1.04
CA MET A 200 1.22 -6.67 0.14
C MET A 200 0.06 -7.63 -0.18
N THR A 201 -0.48 -8.30 0.84
CA THR A 201 -1.67 -9.12 0.62
C THR A 201 -2.73 -9.00 1.71
N TRP A 202 -3.98 -8.96 1.28
CA TRP A 202 -5.14 -9.23 2.12
C TRP A 202 -5.57 -10.70 1.94
N SER A 203 -5.35 -11.59 2.90
CA SER A 203 -4.67 -11.39 4.18
C SER A 203 -3.85 -12.63 4.52
N THR A 204 -3.03 -12.56 5.58
CA THR A 204 -2.28 -13.74 6.07
C THR A 204 -3.20 -14.92 6.42
N ASN A 205 -4.41 -14.67 6.92
CA ASN A 205 -5.39 -15.72 7.21
C ASN A 205 -5.93 -16.39 5.94
N TRP A 206 -6.19 -15.60 4.90
CA TRP A 206 -6.64 -16.12 3.61
C TRP A 206 -5.52 -16.87 2.89
N ASP A 207 -4.28 -16.41 3.00
CA ASP A 207 -3.11 -17.13 2.49
C ASP A 207 -2.92 -18.47 3.20
N ALA A 208 -3.00 -18.50 4.53
CA ALA A 208 -2.90 -19.73 5.32
C ALA A 208 -4.01 -20.73 4.94
N SER A 209 -5.24 -20.26 4.75
CA SER A 209 -6.38 -21.08 4.32
C SER A 209 -6.18 -21.63 2.91
N ALA A 210 -5.41 -20.94 2.07
CA ALA A 210 -5.01 -21.36 0.73
C ALA A 210 -3.66 -22.11 0.69
N GLY A 211 -3.15 -22.56 1.85
CA GLY A 211 -1.91 -23.35 1.93
C GLY A 211 -0.62 -22.54 1.80
N ASN A 212 -0.65 -21.24 2.10
CA ASN A 212 0.46 -20.30 1.98
C ASN A 212 1.01 -20.15 0.54
N ALA A 213 0.18 -20.46 -0.47
CA ALA A 213 0.61 -20.45 -1.86
C ALA A 213 1.07 -19.06 -2.32
N TRP A 214 0.43 -17.99 -1.84
CA TRP A 214 0.77 -16.63 -2.21
C TRP A 214 2.09 -16.21 -1.58
N SER A 215 2.24 -16.33 -0.26
CA SER A 215 3.47 -15.90 0.42
C SER A 215 4.70 -16.73 0.06
N ASN A 216 4.55 -18.05 -0.18
CA ASN A 216 5.66 -18.90 -0.60
C ASN A 216 6.21 -18.47 -1.97
N SER A 217 5.35 -18.10 -2.91
CA SER A 217 5.76 -17.70 -4.27
C SER A 217 6.17 -16.23 -4.34
N VAL A 218 5.29 -15.32 -3.92
CA VAL A 218 5.54 -13.87 -4.01
C VAL A 218 6.62 -13.43 -3.03
N GLY A 219 6.62 -13.98 -1.81
CA GLY A 219 7.64 -13.67 -0.82
C GLY A 219 9.05 -14.09 -1.28
N ALA A 220 9.19 -15.28 -1.86
CA ALA A 220 10.47 -15.71 -2.43
C ALA A 220 10.93 -14.79 -3.57
N HIS A 221 10.02 -14.39 -4.46
CA HIS A 221 10.32 -13.51 -5.59
C HIS A 221 10.73 -12.11 -5.12
N VAL A 222 10.00 -11.51 -4.18
CA VAL A 222 10.30 -10.18 -3.64
C VAL A 222 11.67 -10.14 -2.98
N HIS A 223 12.03 -11.15 -2.18
CA HIS A 223 13.36 -11.22 -1.55
C HIS A 223 14.51 -11.46 -2.54
N ALA A 224 14.21 -11.79 -3.80
CA ALA A 224 15.19 -12.01 -4.86
C ALA A 224 15.21 -10.89 -5.92
N LEU A 225 14.39 -9.85 -5.78
CA LEU A 225 14.29 -8.76 -6.77
C LEU A 225 15.55 -7.89 -6.84
N GLY A 226 16.29 -7.78 -5.73
CA GLY A 226 17.49 -6.93 -5.60
C GLY A 226 17.53 -6.28 -4.23
#